data_AF-V9VWK7-F1
#
_entry.id   AF-V9VWK7-F1
#
_cell.length_a   1.000
_cell.length_b   1.000
_cell.length_c   1.000
_cell.angle_alpha   90.00
_cell.angle_beta   90.00
_cell.angle_gamma   90.00
#
_symmetry.space_group_name_H-M   'P 1'
#
loop_
_entity.id
_entity.type
_entity.pdbx_description
1 polymer ?
#
loop_
_entity_poly.entity_id
_entity_poly.type
_entity_poly.pdbx_seq_one_letter_code
_entity_poly.pdbx_strand_id
1 'polypeptide(L)' 'MLTLTPKEVSRWRYRNSTREKAGSVVAVYQDLGQGKPVECTAGEGEPVQRIKRRFPNQAAAQKAAEAELQRL' A
#
# COMPACT_ATOMS: atom_id res chain seq x y z
N MET A 1 -18.07 5.04 29.70
CA MET A 1 -18.24 3.89 28.81
C MET A 1 -19.40 4.21 27.89
N LEU A 2 -19.18 4.35 26.58
CA LEU A 2 -20.23 4.69 25.62
C LEU A 2 -20.67 3.40 24.91
N THR A 3 -21.89 2.94 25.20
CA THR A 3 -22.42 1.68 24.69
C THR A 3 -23.41 2.00 23.57
N LEU A 4 -23.04 1.71 22.32
CA LEU A 4 -23.92 1.90 21.17
C LEU A 4 -24.75 0.64 20.95
N THR A 5 -26.08 0.80 20.87
CA THR A 5 -27.00 -0.29 20.56
C THR A 5 -27.57 -0.15 19.13
N PRO A 6 -27.95 -1.26 18.46
CA PRO A 6 -28.43 -1.22 17.07
C PRO A 6 -29.66 -0.31 16.85
N LYS A 7 -30.44 -0.02 17.90
CA LYS A 7 -31.59 0.91 17.84
C LYS A 7 -31.18 2.38 17.73
N GLU A 8 -29.95 2.72 18.10
CA GLU A 8 -29.42 4.09 18.11
C GLU A 8 -28.71 4.46 16.80
N VAL A 9 -28.54 3.51 15.88
CA VAL A 9 -27.79 3.72 14.65
C VAL A 9 -28.68 3.42 13.44
N SER A 10 -28.98 4.45 12.65
CA SER A 10 -29.88 4.31 11.50
C SER A 10 -29.24 3.49 10.37
N ARG A 11 -27.91 3.56 10.21
CA ARG A 11 -27.12 2.77 9.24
C ARG A 11 -25.71 2.57 9.78
N TRP A 12 -25.23 1.33 9.76
CA TRP A 12 -23.85 1.02 10.08
C TRP A 12 -23.25 0.16 8.96
N ARG A 13 -21.95 0.29 8.74
CA ARG A 13 -21.22 -0.56 7.80
C ARG A 13 -19.90 -0.94 8.44
N TYR A 14 -19.79 -2.19 8.83
CA TYR A 14 -18.53 -2.79 9.25
C TYR A 14 -17.82 -3.37 8.04
N ARG A 15 -16.55 -3.01 7.86
CA ARG A 15 -15.69 -3.57 6.81
C ARG A 15 -14.52 -4.23 7.50
N ASN A 16 -14.59 -5.56 7.61
CA ASN A 16 -13.45 -6.34 8.03
C ASN A 16 -12.62 -6.69 6.79
N SER A 17 -11.40 -6.18 6.70
CA SER A 17 -10.44 -6.62 5.70
C SER A 17 -9.56 -7.69 6.33
N THR A 18 -9.77 -8.95 5.94
CA THR A 18 -8.92 -10.09 6.35
C THR A 18 -7.60 -10.17 5.59
N ARG A 19 -7.29 -9.19 4.72
CA ARG A 19 -5.97 -9.14 4.08
C ARG A 19 -4.92 -8.80 5.12
N GLU A 20 -3.89 -9.62 5.24
CA GLU A 20 -2.67 -9.28 5.95
C GLU A 20 -2.15 -7.94 5.40
N LYS A 21 -1.85 -7.02 6.31
CA LYS A 21 -1.18 -5.77 5.96
C LYS A 21 0.19 -6.14 5.38
N ALA A 22 0.53 -5.64 4.20
CA ALA A 22 1.87 -5.87 3.66
C ALA A 22 2.88 -5.15 4.56
N GLY A 23 3.90 -5.89 5.03
CA GLY A 23 5.00 -5.32 5.79
C GLY A 23 5.94 -4.50 4.92
N SER A 24 5.96 -4.77 3.61
CA SER A 24 6.73 -4.02 2.63
C SER A 24 6.06 -3.98 1.26
N VAL A 25 6.30 -2.90 0.53
CA VAL A 25 5.81 -2.72 -0.84
C VAL A 25 6.97 -2.45 -1.77
N VAL A 26 7.07 -3.21 -2.86
CA VAL A 26 8.11 -3.05 -3.89
C VAL A 26 7.49 -2.44 -5.14
N ALA A 27 8.00 -1.30 -5.59
CA ALA A 27 7.64 -0.62 -6.82
C ALA A 27 8.83 -0.59 -7.79
N VAL A 28 8.58 -0.75 -9.08
CA VAL A 28 9.64 -0.74 -10.09
C VAL A 28 9.50 0.48 -10.99
N TYR A 29 10.58 1.22 -11.21
CA TYR A 29 10.63 2.29 -12.20
C TYR A 29 11.66 2.02 -13.29
N GLN A 30 11.49 2.67 -14.44
CA GLN A 30 12.48 2.64 -15.50
C GLN A 30 13.42 3.83 -15.37
N ASP A 31 14.69 3.57 -15.07
CA ASP A 31 15.70 4.63 -14.99
C ASP A 31 16.16 4.98 -16.41
N LEU A 32 15.92 6.22 -16.83
CA LEU A 32 16.34 6.74 -18.13
C LEU A 32 17.85 6.97 -18.23
N GLY A 33 18.54 7.16 -17.09
CA GLY A 33 19.99 7.31 -17.03
C GLY A 33 20.72 5.97 -17.14
N GLN A 34 20.20 4.93 -16.49
CA GLN A 34 20.81 3.60 -16.52
C GLN A 34 20.23 2.66 -17.58
N GLY A 35 19.11 3.03 -18.21
CA GLY A 35 18.41 2.21 -19.21
C GLY A 35 17.86 0.90 -18.64
N LYS A 36 17.77 0.78 -17.32
CA LYS A 36 17.41 -0.46 -16.61
C LYS A 36 16.26 -0.22 -15.63
N PRO A 37 15.43 -1.25 -15.39
CA PRO A 37 14.43 -1.18 -14.33
C PRO A 37 15.12 -1.22 -12.96
N VAL A 38 14.75 -0.30 -12.08
CA VAL A 38 15.24 -0.22 -10.70
C VAL A 38 14.05 -0.45 -9.76
N GLU A 39 14.27 -1.28 -8.73
CA GLU A 39 13.26 -1.60 -7.72
C GLU A 39 13.43 -0.69 -6.51
N CYS A 40 12.34 -0.10 -6.04
CA CYS A 40 12.24 0.67 -4.81
C CYS A 40 11.36 -0.09 -3.83
N THR A 41 11.87 -0.33 -2.63
CA THR A 41 11.14 -0.99 -1.55
C THR A 41 10.78 0.03 -0.49
N ALA A 42 9.52 0.08 -0.08
CA ALA A 42 9.05 0.88 1.06
C ALA A 42 8.57 -0.05 2.17
N GLY A 43 9.07 0.17 3.38
CA GLY A 43 8.79 -0.68 4.54
C GLY A 43 9.76 -1.84 4.70
N GLU A 44 9.74 -2.46 5.88
CA GLU A 44 10.56 -3.60 6.25
C GLU A 44 9.67 -4.65 6.90
N GLY A 45 9.46 -5.79 6.22
CA GLY A 45 8.66 -6.89 6.74
C GLY A 45 7.93 -7.70 5.66
N GLU A 46 7.59 -8.94 6.00
CA GLU A 46 6.65 -9.76 5.25
C GLU A 46 5.21 -9.43 5.65
N PRO A 47 4.20 -9.60 4.76
CA PRO A 47 4.31 -10.02 3.36
C PRO A 47 4.75 -8.89 2.42
N VAL A 48 5.52 -9.24 1.39
CA VAL A 48 6.04 -8.29 0.38
C VAL A 48 5.02 -8.12 -0.75
N GLN A 49 4.45 -6.93 -0.88
CA GLN A 49 3.51 -6.60 -1.95
C GLN A 49 4.24 -5.94 -3.12
N ARG A 50 4.34 -6.62 -4.27
CA ARG A 50 4.96 -6.05 -5.47
C ARG A 50 3.94 -5.36 -6.38
N ILE A 51 4.16 -4.08 -6.66
CA ILE A 51 3.36 -3.33 -7.64
C ILE A 51 3.73 -3.80 -9.04
N LYS A 52 2.76 -4.38 -9.76
CA LYS A 52 2.97 -4.89 -11.13
C LYS A 52 3.19 -3.78 -12.16
N ARG A 53 2.76 -2.55 -11.87
CA ARG A 53 2.89 -1.41 -12.78
C ARG A 53 4.31 -0.85 -12.71
N ARG A 54 4.88 -0.50 -13.87
CA ARG A 54 6.14 0.24 -13.95
C ARG A 54 5.88 1.74 -13.85
N PHE A 55 6.76 2.43 -13.14
CA PHE A 55 6.72 3.88 -13.00
C PHE A 55 7.77 4.56 -13.89
N PRO A 56 7.50 5.81 -14.32
CA PRO A 56 8.41 6.53 -15.21
C PRO A 56 9.64 7.11 -14.48
N ASN A 57 9.58 7.28 -13.16
CA ASN A 57 10.66 7.86 -12.37
C ASN A 57 10.70 7.25 -10.96
N GLN A 58 11.85 7.43 -10.30
CA GLN A 58 12.09 6.95 -8.94
C GLN A 58 11.09 7.55 -7.95
N ALA A 59 10.86 8.87 -8.02
CA ALA A 59 9.98 9.57 -7.10
C ALA A 59 8.53 9.05 -7.14
N ALA A 60 8.00 8.71 -8.32
CA ALA A 60 6.65 8.15 -8.43
C ALA A 60 6.60 6.69 -7.96
N ALA A 61 7.63 5.89 -8.21
CA ALA A 61 7.71 4.53 -7.67
C ALA A 61 7.73 4.53 -6.14
N GLN A 62 8.60 5.36 -5.55
CA GLN A 62 8.72 5.47 -4.10
C GLN A 62 7.42 5.99 -3.47
N LYS A 63 6.84 7.06 -4.01
CA LYS A 63 5.56 7.60 -3.50
C LYS A 63 4.42 6.60 -3.63
N ALA A 64 4.40 5.79 -4.70
CA ALA A 64 3.40 4.73 -4.85
C ALA A 64 3.61 3.59 -3.86
N ALA A 65 4.86 3.20 -3.60
CA ALA A 65 5.18 2.18 -2.62
C ALA A 65 4.77 2.63 -1.20
N GLU A 66 5.12 3.86 -0.81
CA GLU A 66 4.73 4.46 0.48
C GLU A 66 3.21 4.62 0.61
N ALA A 67 2.53 5.10 -0.43
CA ALA A 67 1.08 5.27 -0.41
C ALA A 67 0.34 3.93 -0.28
N GLU A 68 0.82 2.88 -0.94
CA GLU A 68 0.23 1.54 -0.82
C GLU A 68 0.52 0.92 0.55
N LEU A 69 1.71 1.16 1.12
CA LEU A 69 2.06 0.74 2.48
C LEU A 69 1.16 1.43 3.53
N GLN A 70 0.91 2.74 3.39
CA GLN A 70 0.01 3.48 4.29
C GLN A 70 -1.46 3.07 4.14
N ARG A 71 -1.87 2.62 2.94
CA ARG A 71 -3.24 2.21 2.65
C ARG A 71 -3.58 0.86 3.30
N LEU A 72 -2.60 -0.01 3.49
CA LEU A 72 -2.75 -1.36 4.05
C LEU A 72 -2.92 -1.31 5.58
#